data_AF-A0AAN7G572-F1
#
_entry.id   AF-A0AAN7G572-F1
#
_cell.length_a   1.000
_cell.length_b   1.000
_cell.length_c   1.000
_cell.angle_alpha   90.00
_cell.angle_beta   90.00
_cell.angle_gamma   90.00
#
_symmetry.space_group_name_H-M   'P 1'
#
loop_
_entity.id
_entity.type
_entity.pdbx_description
1 polymer ?
#
loop_
_entity_poly.entity_id
_entity_poly.type
_entity_poly.pdbx_seq_one_letter_code
_entity_poly.pdbx_strand_id
1 'polypeptide(L)'
;MTQLLYHLSSSSSSDLPHRFIIYHQALISTQHQSRRRHRRQPQPPPSPSLAPAPAPAVARHSHLSASPLPAHPHPCRHRPIFPSNPSSNLAVTAAPPPCSPRRPSPLQRNKKNPHKRRISLEKSQKKFKALIEILNPIPFLPSKTLDFLSHEKLLRCLGLRDFVHIEFDRSLRTDLLAQLIANYSSQGRCSYVESVRVNLNRVDLARALRLPLPVKKSAAASVVEVDSLGSAEEIGFVEDLVSIWILLHEDTWMMPNEVLNWTKVIKEGNFEKVDWASLIWFMVEKELVQSPNLVNCYYASHLQHLIRS
;
A
#
# COMPACT_ATOMS: atom_id res chain seq x y z
N MET A 1 -15.37 36.64 -7.54
CA MET A 1 -15.25 35.18 -7.33
C MET A 1 -16.57 34.52 -7.73
N THR A 2 -17.05 34.81 -8.96
CA THR A 2 -18.46 34.55 -9.32
C THR A 2 -18.71 34.47 -10.84
N GLN A 3 -17.82 33.83 -11.61
CA GLN A 3 -18.05 33.58 -13.05
C GLN A 3 -17.42 32.26 -13.56
N LEU A 4 -17.58 31.16 -12.82
CA LEU A 4 -17.20 29.82 -13.30
C LEU A 4 -18.29 28.78 -12.98
N LEU A 5 -19.56 29.08 -13.28
CA LEU A 5 -20.67 28.13 -13.04
C LEU A 5 -21.72 28.02 -14.16
N TYR A 6 -21.48 28.51 -15.39
CA TYR A 6 -22.52 28.48 -16.44
C TYR A 6 -22.08 27.97 -17.81
N HIS A 7 -21.18 26.99 -17.88
CA HIS A 7 -20.95 26.28 -19.15
C HIS A 7 -20.61 24.81 -18.96
N LEU A 8 -21.56 24.02 -18.47
CA LEU A 8 -21.52 22.55 -18.58
C LEU A 8 -22.94 22.00 -18.78
N SER A 9 -23.61 22.44 -19.83
CA SER A 9 -24.73 21.68 -20.41
C SER A 9 -24.35 21.33 -21.84
N SER A 10 -24.43 20.04 -22.15
CA SER A 10 -24.08 19.40 -23.43
C SER A 10 -22.59 19.13 -23.68
N SER A 11 -22.13 17.89 -23.45
CA SER A 11 -21.14 17.18 -24.31
C SER A 11 -20.79 15.75 -23.82
N SER A 12 -20.94 14.80 -24.75
CA SER A 12 -20.27 13.50 -24.96
C SER A 12 -19.64 12.69 -23.81
N SER A 13 -19.99 11.39 -23.79
CA SER A 13 -19.53 10.31 -22.91
C SER A 13 -18.03 9.94 -22.97
N SER A 14 -17.19 10.70 -23.67
CA SER A 14 -15.77 10.36 -23.91
C SER A 14 -14.75 11.14 -23.06
N ASP A 15 -15.19 12.03 -22.16
CA ASP A 15 -14.31 12.96 -21.42
C ASP A 15 -14.16 12.61 -19.91
N LEU A 16 -14.31 11.32 -19.60
CA LEU A 16 -14.51 10.78 -18.25
C LEU A 16 -13.27 10.66 -17.35
N PRO A 17 -12.02 10.41 -17.85
CA PRO A 17 -10.86 10.43 -16.97
C PRO A 17 -10.51 11.87 -16.55
N HIS A 18 -10.72 12.84 -17.44
CA HIS A 18 -10.37 14.24 -17.18
C HIS A 18 -11.19 14.86 -16.06
N ARG A 19 -12.51 14.60 -16.01
CA ARG A 19 -13.38 15.15 -14.97
C ARG A 19 -13.04 14.65 -13.57
N PHE A 20 -12.78 13.35 -13.40
CA PHE A 20 -12.39 12.81 -12.09
C PHE A 20 -11.02 13.35 -11.64
N ILE A 21 -10.06 13.47 -12.58
CA ILE A 21 -8.77 14.08 -12.33
C ILE A 21 -8.92 15.55 -11.91
N ILE A 22 -9.78 16.33 -12.57
CA ILE A 22 -10.01 17.74 -12.27
C ILE A 22 -10.68 17.93 -10.90
N TYR A 23 -11.70 17.13 -10.57
CA TYR A 23 -12.37 17.20 -9.27
C TYR A 23 -11.42 16.80 -8.12
N HIS A 24 -10.64 15.74 -8.32
CA HIS A 24 -9.62 15.32 -7.35
C HIS A 24 -8.52 16.37 -7.17
N GLN A 25 -8.08 17.00 -8.27
CA GLN A 25 -7.09 18.08 -8.23
C GLN A 25 -7.61 19.31 -7.47
N ALA A 26 -8.88 19.64 -7.62
CA ALA A 26 -9.51 20.75 -6.91
C ALA A 26 -9.62 20.47 -5.40
N LEU A 27 -9.98 19.25 -5.01
CA LEU A 27 -10.05 18.82 -3.59
C LEU A 27 -8.67 18.82 -2.91
N ILE A 28 -7.65 18.27 -3.57
CA ILE A 28 -6.27 18.23 -3.03
C ILE A 28 -5.70 19.64 -2.91
N SER A 29 -5.92 20.50 -3.92
CA SER A 29 -5.41 21.87 -3.91
C SER A 29 -6.01 22.73 -2.79
N THR A 30 -7.29 22.51 -2.44
CA THR A 30 -7.92 23.19 -1.28
C THR A 30 -7.35 22.69 0.04
N GLN A 31 -6.99 21.40 0.15
CA GLN A 31 -6.35 20.83 1.33
C GLN A 31 -4.94 21.43 1.58
N HIS A 32 -4.16 21.66 0.51
CA HIS A 32 -2.86 22.33 0.60
C HIS A 32 -2.96 23.77 1.10
N GLN A 33 -3.96 24.54 0.66
CA GLN A 33 -4.16 25.91 1.14
C GLN A 33 -4.54 25.95 2.62
N SER A 34 -5.33 25.00 3.10
CA SER A 34 -5.69 24.89 4.52
C SER A 34 -4.48 24.52 5.39
N ARG A 35 -3.68 23.52 4.97
CA ARG A 35 -2.46 23.10 5.70
C ARG A 35 -1.37 24.19 5.72
N ARG A 36 -1.22 24.98 4.64
CA ARG A 36 -0.25 26.10 4.60
C ARG A 36 -0.63 27.26 5.52
N ARG A 37 -1.92 27.48 5.78
CA ARG A 37 -2.41 28.53 6.69
C ARG A 37 -2.09 28.22 8.16
N HIS A 38 -2.15 26.95 8.58
CA HIS A 38 -1.76 26.57 9.95
C HIS A 38 -0.25 26.60 10.20
N ARG A 39 0.60 26.51 9.16
CA ARG A 39 2.07 26.63 9.30
C ARG A 39 2.57 28.08 9.33
N ARG A 40 1.70 29.07 9.09
CA ARG A 40 2.04 30.50 9.04
C ARG A 40 1.51 31.29 10.24
N GLN A 41 1.53 30.71 11.45
CA GLN A 41 1.54 31.56 12.64
C GLN A 41 2.95 32.17 12.79
N PRO A 42 3.10 33.49 12.88
CA PRO A 42 4.40 34.12 13.10
C PRO A 42 4.94 33.72 14.47
N GLN A 43 6.15 33.17 14.52
CA GLN A 43 6.87 33.04 15.79
C GLN A 43 7.27 34.42 16.31
N PRO A 44 7.26 34.65 17.64
CA PRO A 44 7.75 35.90 18.21
C PRO A 44 9.24 36.11 17.87
N PRO A 45 9.67 37.36 17.63
CA PRO A 45 11.02 37.65 17.17
C PRO A 45 12.07 37.28 18.23
N PRO A 46 13.22 36.69 17.83
CA PRO A 46 14.30 36.38 18.75
C PRO A 46 15.03 37.65 19.20
N SER A 47 15.41 37.70 20.48
CA SER A 47 16.23 38.77 21.06
C SER A 47 17.65 38.79 20.47
N PRO A 48 18.27 39.97 20.30
CA PRO A 48 19.59 40.08 19.67
C PRO A 48 20.70 39.65 20.63
N SER A 49 21.44 38.60 20.28
CA SER A 49 22.67 38.18 20.97
C SER A 49 23.89 38.46 20.09
N LEU A 50 24.92 39.00 20.74
CA LEU A 50 26.19 39.49 20.18
C LEU A 50 26.92 38.46 19.29
N ALA A 51 27.55 39.00 18.24
CA ALA A 51 28.45 38.29 17.34
C ALA A 51 29.82 37.97 17.99
N PRO A 52 30.48 36.89 17.54
CA PRO A 52 31.93 36.79 17.57
C PRO A 52 32.56 36.72 16.16
N ALA A 53 33.83 37.15 16.12
CA ALA A 53 34.70 37.48 14.99
C ALA A 53 35.16 36.28 14.11
N PRO A 54 35.77 36.53 12.93
CA PRO A 54 36.05 35.50 11.92
C PRO A 54 37.40 34.80 12.10
N ALA A 55 37.49 33.54 11.67
CA ALA A 55 38.73 32.76 11.55
C ALA A 55 39.17 32.63 10.08
N PRO A 56 40.48 32.47 9.79
CA PRO A 56 41.04 32.66 8.45
C PRO A 56 41.07 31.39 7.60
N ALA A 57 41.21 31.63 6.29
CA ALA A 57 41.25 30.68 5.19
C ALA A 57 42.57 29.87 5.12
N VAL A 58 42.48 28.61 4.67
CA VAL A 58 43.61 27.82 4.17
C VAL A 58 43.22 27.06 2.89
N ALA A 59 44.23 26.90 2.03
CA ALA A 59 44.23 26.76 0.59
C ALA A 59 43.78 25.43 -0.01
N ARG A 60 43.45 25.55 -1.31
CA ARG A 60 43.25 24.52 -2.33
C ARG A 60 44.51 23.69 -2.58
N HIS A 61 44.33 22.41 -2.93
CA HIS A 61 45.14 21.75 -3.96
C HIS A 61 44.31 20.73 -4.74
N SER A 62 44.30 20.89 -6.06
CA SER A 62 43.79 19.98 -7.09
C SER A 62 44.87 18.93 -7.45
N HIS A 63 44.48 17.90 -8.20
CA HIS A 63 45.24 17.06 -9.19
C HIS A 63 44.78 15.59 -9.08
N LEU A 64 43.96 15.10 -10.02
CA LEU A 64 44.28 14.49 -11.33
C LEU A 64 44.58 12.98 -11.27
N SER A 65 43.76 12.25 -12.04
CA SER A 65 44.16 11.23 -13.03
C SER A 65 43.94 9.72 -12.75
N ALA A 66 43.19 9.15 -13.71
CA ALA A 66 43.38 7.88 -14.43
C ALA A 66 43.12 6.50 -13.76
N SER A 67 42.07 5.84 -14.27
CA SER A 67 41.89 4.38 -14.39
C SER A 67 42.98 3.74 -15.29
N PRO A 68 43.17 2.39 -15.30
CA PRO A 68 42.30 1.50 -16.10
C PRO A 68 42.05 0.06 -15.56
N LEU A 69 41.00 -0.57 -16.12
CA LEU A 69 40.65 -2.00 -16.09
C LEU A 69 41.71 -2.91 -16.74
N PRO A 70 41.69 -4.23 -16.47
CA PRO A 70 41.24 -5.19 -17.50
C PRO A 70 40.44 -6.39 -16.91
N ALA A 71 39.31 -6.81 -17.51
CA ALA A 71 39.13 -7.79 -18.60
C ALA A 71 38.71 -9.19 -18.10
N HIS A 72 37.56 -9.66 -18.63
CA HIS A 72 37.00 -11.00 -18.50
C HIS A 72 37.86 -12.06 -19.19
N PRO A 73 37.68 -13.36 -18.84
CA PRO A 73 37.05 -14.23 -19.85
C PRO A 73 36.06 -15.28 -19.27
N HIS A 74 34.90 -15.37 -19.92
CA HIS A 74 34.20 -16.65 -20.23
C HIS A 74 34.49 -16.95 -21.72
N PRO A 75 34.30 -18.16 -22.31
CA PRO A 75 33.27 -19.16 -21.97
C PRO A 75 33.66 -20.65 -22.19
N CYS A 76 32.88 -21.58 -21.62
CA CYS A 76 32.73 -22.92 -22.21
C CYS A 76 31.25 -23.33 -22.17
N ARG A 77 30.70 -23.47 -23.38
CA ARG A 77 29.47 -24.21 -23.68
C ARG A 77 29.70 -25.70 -23.40
N HIS A 78 28.68 -26.44 -22.97
CA HIS A 78 28.10 -27.56 -23.71
C HIS A 78 26.87 -28.10 -22.95
N ARG A 79 25.91 -28.58 -23.74
CA ARG A 79 24.50 -28.85 -23.45
C ARG A 79 24.32 -30.39 -23.29
N PRO A 80 23.10 -30.93 -23.43
CA PRO A 80 22.20 -31.47 -22.41
C PRO A 80 22.16 -33.01 -22.36
N ILE A 81 21.60 -33.61 -21.30
CA ILE A 81 21.00 -34.95 -21.38
C ILE A 81 19.72 -34.99 -20.54
N PHE A 82 18.56 -35.02 -21.22
CA PHE A 82 17.37 -35.71 -20.74
C PHE A 82 17.50 -37.19 -21.12
N PRO A 83 16.85 -38.10 -20.38
CA PRO A 83 15.80 -38.83 -21.09
C PRO A 83 14.50 -39.00 -20.28
N SER A 84 13.48 -39.10 -21.11
CA SER A 84 12.08 -39.41 -20.92
C SER A 84 11.76 -40.81 -20.37
N ASN A 85 10.63 -40.88 -19.65
CA ASN A 85 9.73 -42.01 -19.41
C ASN A 85 9.56 -42.96 -20.64
N PRO A 86 9.14 -44.24 -20.46
CA PRO A 86 7.69 -44.56 -20.53
C PRO A 86 7.17 -45.78 -19.72
N SER A 87 5.93 -45.60 -19.24
CA SER A 87 4.69 -46.44 -19.33
C SER A 87 4.58 -47.93 -18.98
N SER A 88 3.40 -48.21 -18.38
CA SER A 88 2.52 -49.40 -18.46
C SER A 88 2.77 -50.51 -17.41
N ASN A 89 1.80 -51.20 -16.80
CA ASN A 89 0.32 -51.21 -16.74
C ASN A 89 -0.08 -52.29 -15.68
N LEU A 90 -1.38 -52.35 -15.38
CA LEU A 90 -2.16 -53.50 -14.84
C LEU A 90 -2.46 -53.57 -13.34
N ALA A 91 -3.77 -53.72 -13.11
CA ALA A 91 -4.51 -53.77 -11.87
C ALA A 91 -4.54 -55.17 -11.26
N VAL A 92 -4.56 -55.26 -9.92
CA VAL A 92 -5.18 -56.36 -9.18
C VAL A 92 -5.81 -55.81 -7.90
N THR A 93 -7.07 -56.19 -7.71
CA THR A 93 -7.98 -55.92 -6.60
C THR A 93 -7.53 -56.64 -5.32
N ALA A 94 -7.35 -55.94 -4.19
CA ALA A 94 -7.38 -56.52 -2.85
C ALA A 94 -7.62 -55.44 -1.77
N ALA A 95 -8.37 -55.82 -0.73
CA ALA A 95 -8.99 -55.02 0.33
C ALA A 95 -8.07 -54.03 1.10
N PRO A 96 -8.61 -52.95 1.71
CA PRO A 96 -7.82 -52.00 2.47
C PRO A 96 -7.46 -52.54 3.87
N PRO A 97 -6.18 -52.52 4.28
CA PRO A 97 -5.81 -52.74 5.68
C PRO A 97 -6.06 -51.47 6.53
N PRO A 98 -6.26 -51.61 7.85
CA PRO A 98 -6.55 -50.49 8.74
C PRO A 98 -5.34 -49.56 8.85
N CYS A 99 -5.49 -48.31 8.39
CA CYS A 99 -4.46 -47.28 8.51
C CYS A 99 -4.32 -46.80 9.95
N SER A 100 -3.18 -47.11 10.56
CA SER A 100 -2.66 -46.55 11.79
C SER A 100 -2.65 -45.01 11.79
N PRO A 101 -2.77 -44.34 12.95
CA PRO A 101 -2.70 -42.89 13.03
C PRO A 101 -1.31 -42.39 12.61
N ARG A 102 -1.24 -41.74 11.43
CA ARG A 102 -0.05 -41.00 10.99
C ARG A 102 0.23 -39.86 11.98
N ARG A 103 1.29 -40.00 12.76
CA ARG A 103 1.95 -38.84 13.40
C ARG A 103 2.24 -37.78 12.34
N PRO A 104 1.96 -36.48 12.59
CA PRO A 104 2.44 -35.42 11.73
C PRO A 104 3.97 -35.48 11.69
N SER A 105 4.54 -35.67 10.51
CA SER A 105 5.99 -35.49 10.32
C SER A 105 6.35 -34.03 10.63
N PRO A 106 7.44 -33.75 11.34
CA PRO A 106 7.87 -32.38 11.56
C PRO A 106 8.21 -31.76 10.20
N LEU A 107 7.55 -30.66 9.85
CA LEU A 107 7.92 -29.84 8.70
C LEU A 107 9.43 -29.58 8.77
N GLN A 108 10.17 -30.11 7.79
CA GLN A 108 11.58 -29.80 7.62
C GLN A 108 11.72 -28.30 7.36
N ARG A 109 12.00 -27.55 8.42
CA ARG A 109 12.26 -26.13 8.39
C ARG A 109 13.58 -25.94 7.65
N ASN A 110 13.50 -25.67 6.35
CA ASN A 110 14.65 -25.38 5.49
C ASN A 110 15.58 -24.39 6.21
N LYS A 111 16.71 -24.89 6.72
CA LYS A 111 17.71 -24.08 7.44
C LYS A 111 18.38 -23.17 6.42
N LYS A 112 17.75 -22.02 6.14
CA LYS A 112 18.34 -20.96 5.30
C LYS A 112 19.75 -20.67 5.81
N ASN A 113 20.74 -20.70 4.91
CA ASN A 113 22.16 -20.49 5.18
C ASN A 113 22.37 -19.27 6.11
N PRO A 114 23.03 -19.43 7.27
CA PRO A 114 23.21 -18.36 8.26
C PRO A 114 23.91 -17.13 7.67
N HIS A 115 24.83 -17.33 6.73
CA HIS A 115 25.52 -16.23 6.04
C HIS A 115 24.55 -15.38 5.22
N LYS A 116 23.60 -16.00 4.50
CA LYS A 116 22.56 -15.30 3.73
C LYS A 116 21.63 -14.49 4.64
N ARG A 117 21.34 -15.00 5.84
CA ARG A 117 20.54 -14.27 6.84
C ARG A 117 21.27 -13.02 7.33
N ARG A 118 22.56 -13.14 7.66
CA ARG A 118 23.39 -12.02 8.10
C ARG A 118 23.45 -10.92 7.05
N ILE A 119 23.72 -11.26 5.78
CA ILE A 119 23.74 -10.27 4.69
C ILE A 119 22.37 -9.58 4.55
N SER A 120 21.27 -10.33 4.63
CA SER A 120 19.92 -9.75 4.53
C SER A 120 19.64 -8.78 5.67
N LEU A 121 20.06 -9.11 6.88
CA LEU A 121 19.92 -8.27 8.07
C LEU A 121 20.77 -7.00 7.95
N GLU A 122 22.03 -7.11 7.55
CA GLU A 122 22.89 -5.96 7.33
C GLU A 122 22.34 -5.03 6.24
N LYS A 123 21.77 -5.60 5.16
CA LYS A 123 21.08 -4.82 4.12
C LYS A 123 19.85 -4.10 4.68
N SER A 124 19.00 -4.77 5.44
CA SER A 124 17.79 -4.16 5.98
C SER A 124 18.11 -3.13 7.08
N GLN A 125 19.16 -3.33 7.87
CA GLN A 125 19.68 -2.33 8.80
C GLN A 125 20.17 -1.06 8.08
N LYS A 126 20.88 -1.19 6.96
CA LYS A 126 21.28 -0.02 6.15
C LYS A 126 20.06 0.74 5.61
N LYS A 127 19.07 0.01 5.10
CA LYS A 127 17.79 0.61 4.66
C LYS A 127 17.07 1.31 5.80
N PHE A 128 17.03 0.69 6.98
CA PHE A 128 16.39 1.24 8.16
C PHE A 128 17.03 2.57 8.57
N LYS A 129 18.36 2.64 8.63
CA LYS A 129 19.08 3.87 8.94
C LYS A 129 18.75 4.99 7.94
N ALA A 130 18.78 4.68 6.64
CA ALA A 130 18.43 5.64 5.61
C ALA A 130 16.96 6.11 5.71
N LEU A 131 16.03 5.18 5.97
CA LEU A 131 14.60 5.50 6.09
C LEU A 131 14.31 6.39 7.31
N ILE A 132 14.96 6.17 8.45
CA ILE A 132 14.72 7.01 9.64
C ILE A 132 15.02 8.49 9.38
N GLU A 133 15.97 8.79 8.50
CA GLU A 133 16.35 10.16 8.18
C GLU A 133 15.36 10.86 7.25
N ILE A 134 14.71 10.11 6.35
CA ILE A 134 13.89 10.69 5.27
C ILE A 134 12.39 10.41 5.39
N LEU A 135 12.00 9.37 6.13
CA LEU A 135 10.63 8.90 6.20
C LEU A 135 9.77 9.92 6.95
N ASN A 136 8.70 10.34 6.29
CA ASN A 136 7.67 11.21 6.78
C ASN A 136 6.34 10.44 6.80
N PRO A 137 6.01 9.75 7.90
CA PRO A 137 4.70 9.14 8.08
C PRO A 137 3.61 10.21 8.13
N ILE A 138 2.60 10.08 7.27
CA ILE A 138 1.49 11.03 7.22
C ILE A 138 0.29 10.39 7.92
N PRO A 139 -0.21 10.97 9.03
CA PRO A 139 -1.42 10.51 9.68
C PRO A 139 -2.61 10.59 8.71
N PHE A 140 -3.39 9.52 8.67
CA PHE A 140 -4.63 9.51 7.90
C PHE A 140 -5.63 10.51 8.51
N LEU A 141 -6.02 11.47 7.69
CA LEU A 141 -6.98 12.51 8.02
C LEU A 141 -7.88 12.72 6.79
N PRO A 142 -9.14 12.23 6.82
CA PRO A 142 -10.09 12.46 5.75
C PRO A 142 -10.19 13.95 5.41
N SER A 143 -10.09 14.30 4.13
CA SER A 143 -10.18 15.68 3.66
C SER A 143 -11.59 16.26 3.76
N LYS A 144 -12.61 15.40 3.74
CA LYS A 144 -14.03 15.73 3.84
C LYS A 144 -14.71 14.72 4.78
N THR A 145 -15.63 15.22 5.59
CA THR A 145 -16.51 14.37 6.39
C THR A 145 -17.59 13.82 5.49
N LEU A 146 -17.71 12.50 5.43
CA LEU A 146 -18.75 11.81 4.68
C LEU A 146 -19.91 11.48 5.61
N ASP A 147 -21.13 11.56 5.07
CA ASP A 147 -22.34 11.22 5.82
C ASP A 147 -22.56 9.70 5.81
N PHE A 148 -21.87 9.03 6.74
CA PHE A 148 -21.98 7.59 6.93
C PHE A 148 -23.32 7.14 7.49
N LEU A 149 -24.06 8.04 8.16
CA LEU A 149 -25.35 7.71 8.76
C LEU A 149 -26.41 7.55 7.69
N SER A 150 -26.49 8.50 6.76
CA SER A 150 -27.44 8.42 5.63
C SER A 150 -27.16 7.21 4.72
N HIS A 151 -25.90 6.80 4.60
CA HIS A 151 -25.46 5.68 3.76
C HIS A 151 -25.18 4.39 4.55
N GLU A 152 -25.66 4.26 5.78
CA GLU A 152 -25.31 3.12 6.64
C GLU A 152 -25.78 1.78 6.05
N LYS A 153 -26.96 1.75 5.40
CA LYS A 153 -27.49 0.54 4.74
C LYS A 153 -26.55 0.08 3.61
N LEU A 154 -26.11 1.00 2.76
CA LEU A 154 -25.14 0.75 1.70
C LEU A 154 -23.83 0.19 2.28
N LEU A 155 -23.26 0.87 3.27
CA LEU A 155 -22.01 0.44 3.91
C LEU A 155 -22.11 -0.94 4.57
N ARG A 156 -23.26 -1.30 5.14
CA ARG A 156 -23.52 -2.66 5.66
C ARG A 156 -23.56 -3.68 4.53
N CYS A 157 -24.28 -3.42 3.45
CA CYS A 157 -24.34 -4.32 2.30
C CYS A 157 -22.96 -4.56 1.67
N LEU A 158 -22.10 -3.52 1.64
CA LEU A 158 -20.73 -3.63 1.14
C LEU A 158 -19.75 -4.22 2.16
N GLY A 159 -20.14 -4.38 3.42
CA GLY A 159 -19.23 -4.79 4.50
C GLY A 159 -18.17 -3.74 4.86
N LEU A 160 -18.35 -2.48 4.45
CA LEU A 160 -17.41 -1.37 4.69
C LEU A 160 -17.72 -0.58 5.96
N ARG A 161 -18.85 -0.87 6.62
CA ARG A 161 -19.26 -0.16 7.84
C ARG A 161 -18.18 -0.19 8.91
N ASP A 162 -17.60 -1.35 9.19
CA ASP A 162 -16.62 -1.45 10.27
C ASP A 162 -15.29 -0.78 9.93
N PHE A 163 -14.92 -0.74 8.65
CA PHE A 163 -13.72 -0.06 8.15
C PHE A 163 -13.79 1.46 8.36
N VAL A 164 -14.91 2.10 7.99
CA VAL A 164 -15.04 3.57 8.09
C VAL A 164 -15.15 4.07 9.54
N HIS A 165 -15.39 3.17 10.50
CA HIS A 165 -15.42 3.48 11.93
C HIS A 165 -14.09 3.15 12.63
N ILE A 166 -13.04 2.77 11.90
CA ILE A 166 -11.72 2.57 12.50
C ILE A 166 -11.14 3.92 12.91
N GLU A 167 -10.80 4.02 14.19
CA GLU A 167 -10.03 5.14 14.72
C GLU A 167 -8.54 4.91 14.46
N PHE A 168 -8.02 5.65 13.50
CA PHE A 168 -6.59 5.63 13.19
C PHE A 168 -5.80 6.51 14.17
N ASP A 169 -4.62 6.02 14.53
CA ASP A 169 -3.70 6.78 15.38
C ASP A 169 -3.24 8.06 14.68
N ARG A 170 -3.30 9.17 15.42
CA ARG A 170 -2.73 10.46 14.99
C ARG A 170 -1.23 10.55 15.27
N SER A 171 -0.78 9.90 16.34
CA SER A 171 0.64 9.81 16.69
C SER A 171 1.24 8.54 16.09
N LEU A 172 2.13 8.72 15.13
CA LEU A 172 2.74 7.61 14.41
C LEU A 172 4.14 7.31 14.93
N ARG A 173 4.43 6.02 15.19
CA ARG A 173 5.76 5.53 15.56
C ARG A 173 6.60 5.33 14.30
N THR A 174 7.27 6.40 13.89
CA THR A 174 8.17 6.42 12.72
C THR A 174 9.23 5.32 12.78
N ASP A 175 9.73 5.00 13.97
CA ASP A 175 10.70 3.94 14.21
C ASP A 175 10.17 2.55 13.83
N LEU A 176 8.96 2.21 14.26
CA LEU A 176 8.34 0.92 13.94
C LEU A 176 7.97 0.82 12.46
N LEU A 177 7.43 1.91 11.90
CA LEU A 177 7.08 1.97 10.48
C LEU A 177 8.33 1.84 9.60
N ALA A 178 9.41 2.54 9.92
CA ALA A 178 10.67 2.41 9.20
C ALA A 178 11.24 0.98 9.30
N GLN A 179 11.16 0.32 10.46
CA GLN A 179 11.55 -1.10 10.58
C GLN A 179 10.68 -1.99 9.68
N LEU A 180 9.37 -1.78 9.71
CA LEU A 180 8.41 -2.53 8.89
C LEU A 180 8.75 -2.38 7.39
N ILE A 181 9.00 -1.16 6.91
CA ILE A 181 9.29 -0.86 5.50
C ILE A 181 10.68 -1.35 5.10
N ALA A 182 11.69 -1.22 5.97
CA ALA A 182 13.06 -1.65 5.71
C ALA A 182 13.17 -3.18 5.60
N ASN A 183 12.43 -3.90 6.43
CA ASN A 183 12.44 -5.37 6.51
C ASN A 183 11.40 -6.04 5.59
N TYR A 184 10.61 -5.27 4.84
CA TYR A 184 9.58 -5.83 3.95
C TYR A 184 10.19 -6.75 2.89
N SER A 185 9.65 -7.96 2.80
CA SER A 185 9.95 -8.93 1.76
C SER A 185 8.71 -9.16 0.91
N SER A 186 8.72 -8.69 -0.34
CA SER A 186 7.62 -8.92 -1.29
C SER A 186 7.35 -10.40 -1.54
N GLN A 187 8.41 -11.21 -1.68
CA GLN A 187 8.29 -12.67 -1.86
C GLN A 187 7.66 -13.34 -0.64
N GLY A 188 8.04 -12.91 0.57
CA GLY A 188 7.55 -13.47 1.82
C GLY A 188 6.24 -12.87 2.30
N ARG A 189 5.77 -11.79 1.66
CA ARG A 189 4.62 -10.96 2.07
C ARG A 189 4.58 -10.73 3.58
N CYS A 190 5.72 -10.38 4.13
CA CYS A 190 5.90 -10.15 5.56
C CYS A 190 7.09 -9.24 5.81
N SER A 191 7.13 -8.72 7.02
CA SER A 191 8.23 -7.94 7.57
C SER A 191 8.46 -8.34 9.03
N TYR A 192 9.48 -7.75 9.64
CA TYR A 192 9.82 -7.94 11.04
C TYR A 192 9.95 -6.57 11.71
N VAL A 193 9.27 -6.41 12.84
CA VAL A 193 9.29 -5.22 13.69
C VAL A 193 9.61 -5.71 15.09
N GLU A 194 10.68 -5.20 15.71
CA GLU A 194 11.12 -5.66 17.04
C GLU A 194 11.27 -7.20 17.14
N SER A 195 11.70 -7.85 16.05
CA SER A 195 11.79 -9.32 15.89
C SER A 195 10.46 -10.09 15.81
N VAL A 196 9.32 -9.42 15.92
CA VAL A 196 7.99 -9.99 15.68
C VAL A 196 7.70 -9.98 14.18
N ARG A 197 7.22 -11.11 13.65
CA ARG A 197 6.84 -11.21 12.23
C ARG A 197 5.48 -10.57 12.03
N VAL A 198 5.42 -9.57 11.17
CA VAL A 198 4.18 -8.94 10.70
C VAL A 198 3.89 -9.44 9.30
N ASN A 199 2.72 -10.03 9.08
CA ASN A 199 2.32 -10.43 7.73
C ASN A 199 1.78 -9.21 6.98
N LEU A 200 2.34 -8.96 5.81
CA LEU A 200 1.98 -7.86 4.93
C LEU A 200 1.45 -8.48 3.64
N ASN A 201 0.18 -8.85 3.67
CA ASN A 201 -0.56 -9.30 2.50
C ASN A 201 -2.01 -8.81 2.59
N ARG A 202 -2.72 -8.94 1.46
CA ARG A 202 -4.14 -8.57 1.34
C ARG A 202 -5.02 -9.11 2.47
N VAL A 203 -4.85 -10.36 2.88
CA VAL A 203 -5.74 -11.01 3.87
C VAL A 203 -5.50 -10.46 5.26
N ASP A 204 -4.24 -10.34 5.67
CA ASP A 204 -3.87 -9.76 6.96
C ASP A 204 -4.28 -8.29 7.04
N LEU A 205 -4.03 -7.52 5.97
CA LEU A 205 -4.46 -6.13 5.88
C LEU A 205 -5.99 -6.00 5.97
N ALA A 206 -6.72 -6.85 5.24
CA ALA A 206 -8.18 -6.82 5.28
C ALA A 206 -8.73 -7.13 6.67
N ARG A 207 -8.15 -8.09 7.38
CA ARG A 207 -8.56 -8.42 8.75
C ARG A 207 -8.27 -7.27 9.71
N ALA A 208 -7.09 -6.67 9.63
CA ALA A 208 -6.74 -5.52 10.47
C ALA A 208 -7.67 -4.32 10.19
N LEU A 209 -7.97 -4.06 8.92
CA LEU A 209 -8.82 -2.95 8.51
C LEU A 209 -10.33 -3.30 8.47
N ARG A 210 -10.72 -4.48 8.95
CA ARG A 210 -12.13 -4.95 8.96
C ARG A 210 -12.81 -4.83 7.58
N LEU A 211 -12.04 -5.07 6.53
CA LEU A 211 -12.52 -5.03 5.15
C LEU A 211 -13.21 -6.33 4.77
N PRO A 212 -14.20 -6.28 3.86
CA PRO A 212 -14.80 -7.48 3.32
C PRO A 212 -13.75 -8.28 2.55
N LEU A 213 -13.63 -9.57 2.91
CA LEU A 213 -12.86 -10.53 2.13
C LEU A 213 -13.82 -11.28 1.21
N PRO A 214 -13.45 -11.52 -0.07
CA PRO A 214 -14.27 -12.34 -0.95
C PRO A 214 -14.32 -13.76 -0.37
N VAL A 215 -15.43 -14.08 0.28
CA VAL A 215 -15.68 -15.43 0.81
C VAL A 215 -15.91 -16.33 -0.39
N LYS A 216 -15.17 -17.44 -0.47
CA LYS A 216 -15.44 -18.50 -1.46
C LYS A 216 -16.92 -18.85 -1.32
N LYS A 217 -17.71 -18.61 -2.37
CA LYS A 217 -19.16 -18.82 -2.47
C LYS A 217 -19.56 -20.10 -1.72
N SER A 218 -19.90 -19.97 -0.45
CA SER A 218 -20.55 -20.98 0.36
C SER A 218 -21.91 -20.38 0.66
N ALA A 219 -22.93 -21.14 0.29
CA ALA A 219 -24.31 -20.71 0.19
C ALA A 219 -24.90 -20.38 1.57
N ALA A 220 -24.66 -19.16 2.05
CA ALA A 220 -25.40 -18.54 3.16
C ALA A 220 -25.02 -17.05 3.27
N ALA A 221 -25.19 -16.29 2.19
CA ALA A 221 -25.22 -14.83 2.29
C ALA A 221 -26.65 -14.40 1.93
N SER A 222 -27.31 -13.85 2.93
CA SER A 222 -28.65 -13.28 2.96
C SER A 222 -29.15 -12.79 1.60
N VAL A 223 -30.34 -13.28 1.24
CA VAL A 223 -31.26 -12.67 0.27
C VAL A 223 -31.63 -11.28 0.80
N VAL A 224 -30.75 -10.30 0.61
CA VAL A 224 -31.12 -8.89 0.59
C VAL A 224 -31.29 -8.60 -0.89
N GLU A 225 -32.47 -8.16 -1.31
CA GLU A 225 -32.70 -7.66 -2.67
C GLU A 225 -31.55 -6.73 -3.09
N VAL A 226 -30.70 -7.24 -3.99
CA VAL A 226 -29.60 -6.51 -4.64
C VAL A 226 -30.12 -5.72 -5.84
N ASP A 227 -31.45 -5.54 -5.96
CA ASP A 227 -32.05 -4.95 -7.16
C ASP A 227 -32.13 -3.42 -7.13
N SER A 228 -31.55 -2.76 -6.11
CA SER A 228 -31.63 -1.30 -5.98
C SER A 228 -30.36 -0.61 -5.50
N LEU A 229 -29.19 -1.24 -5.64
CA LEU A 229 -27.90 -0.58 -5.42
C LEU A 229 -27.41 0.07 -6.72
N GLY A 230 -26.80 1.25 -6.61
CA GLY A 230 -26.23 1.96 -7.76
C GLY A 230 -27.05 3.15 -8.21
N SER A 231 -27.84 3.75 -7.33
CA SER A 231 -28.40 5.08 -7.57
C SER A 231 -27.26 6.10 -7.77
N ALA A 232 -27.53 7.21 -8.47
CA ALA A 232 -26.53 8.24 -8.73
C ALA A 232 -25.95 8.84 -7.43
N GLU A 233 -26.76 8.92 -6.37
CA GLU A 233 -26.32 9.37 -5.04
C GLU A 233 -25.34 8.37 -4.40
N GLU A 234 -25.67 7.08 -4.40
CA GLU A 234 -24.80 6.04 -3.86
C GLU A 234 -23.48 5.93 -4.63
N ILE A 235 -23.53 6.05 -5.96
CA ILE A 235 -22.32 6.08 -6.80
C ILE A 235 -21.44 7.26 -6.38
N GLY A 236 -22.01 8.46 -6.28
CA GLY A 236 -21.27 9.65 -5.84
C GLY A 236 -20.68 9.49 -4.44
N PHE A 237 -21.43 8.92 -3.50
CA PHE A 237 -20.94 8.64 -2.16
C PHE A 237 -19.77 7.64 -2.15
N VAL A 238 -19.85 6.55 -2.94
CA VAL A 238 -18.78 5.55 -3.02
C VAL A 238 -17.54 6.10 -3.73
N GLU A 239 -17.70 6.93 -4.75
CA GLU A 239 -16.59 7.65 -5.39
C GLU A 239 -15.87 8.58 -4.39
N ASP A 240 -16.64 9.35 -3.61
CA ASP A 240 -16.12 10.18 -2.52
C ASP A 240 -15.41 9.32 -1.46
N LEU A 241 -16.00 8.18 -1.07
CA LEU A 241 -15.37 7.26 -0.13
C LEU A 241 -14.02 6.76 -0.64
N VAL A 242 -13.93 6.29 -1.89
CA VAL A 242 -12.68 5.80 -2.47
C VAL A 242 -11.63 6.91 -2.55
N SER A 243 -12.01 8.09 -3.03
CA SER A 243 -11.07 9.20 -3.18
C SER A 243 -10.54 9.72 -1.84
N ILE A 244 -11.35 9.73 -0.78
CA ILE A 244 -10.98 10.31 0.51
C ILE A 244 -10.34 9.29 1.45
N TRP A 245 -10.83 8.05 1.46
CA TRP A 245 -10.43 7.02 2.43
C TRP A 245 -9.45 6.01 1.89
N ILE A 246 -9.39 5.83 0.56
CA ILE A 246 -8.64 4.73 -0.04
C ILE A 246 -7.48 5.25 -0.90
N LEU A 247 -7.67 6.29 -1.72
CA LEU A 247 -6.65 6.83 -2.61
C LEU A 247 -5.90 8.00 -1.97
N LEU A 248 -4.96 7.70 -1.08
CA LEU A 248 -4.33 8.71 -0.22
C LEU A 248 -3.14 9.48 -0.83
N HIS A 249 -2.63 9.07 -1.99
CA HIS A 249 -1.43 9.66 -2.58
C HIS A 249 -1.68 11.04 -3.22
N GLU A 250 -0.73 11.96 -3.04
CA GLU A 250 -0.74 13.26 -3.73
C GLU A 250 -0.50 13.11 -5.26
N ASP A 251 0.30 12.12 -5.69
CA ASP A 251 0.60 11.85 -7.11
C ASP A 251 -0.45 10.97 -7.81
N THR A 252 -1.73 11.12 -7.44
CA THR A 252 -2.84 10.34 -8.05
C THR A 252 -3.09 10.72 -9.52
N TRP A 253 -2.32 11.66 -10.08
CA TRP A 253 -2.39 12.11 -11.48
C TRP A 253 -2.09 10.99 -12.49
N MET A 254 -1.40 9.93 -12.07
CA MET A 254 -1.19 8.71 -12.87
C MET A 254 -1.95 7.56 -12.21
N MET A 255 -3.25 7.50 -12.44
CA MET A 255 -4.10 6.45 -11.90
C MET A 255 -3.73 5.11 -12.55
N PRO A 256 -3.24 4.11 -11.79
CA PRO A 256 -2.91 2.80 -12.36
C PRO A 256 -4.14 2.16 -13.00
N ASN A 257 -3.93 1.33 -14.02
CA ASN A 257 -5.02 0.67 -14.75
C ASN A 257 -5.95 -0.14 -13.81
N GLU A 258 -5.39 -0.70 -12.74
CA GLU A 258 -6.11 -1.41 -11.69
C GLU A 258 -7.13 -0.50 -11.01
N VAL A 259 -6.72 0.72 -10.67
CA VAL A 259 -7.59 1.71 -10.03
C VAL A 259 -8.64 2.22 -11.01
N LEU A 260 -8.28 2.48 -12.27
CA LEU A 260 -9.24 2.85 -13.32
C LEU A 260 -10.32 1.77 -13.52
N ASN A 261 -9.94 0.50 -13.46
CA ASN A 261 -10.87 -0.61 -13.57
C ASN A 261 -11.88 -0.61 -12.40
N TRP A 262 -11.43 -0.41 -11.16
CA TRP A 262 -12.34 -0.30 -10.02
C TRP A 262 -13.22 0.94 -10.09
N THR A 263 -12.68 2.09 -10.49
CA THR A 263 -13.48 3.32 -10.71
C THR A 263 -14.57 3.09 -11.75
N LYS A 264 -14.28 2.36 -12.84
CA LYS A 264 -15.27 2.01 -13.85
C LYS A 264 -16.39 1.14 -13.26
N VAL A 265 -16.03 0.10 -12.52
CA VAL A 265 -17.00 -0.80 -11.86
C VAL A 265 -17.90 -0.04 -10.88
N ILE A 266 -17.34 0.90 -10.12
CA ILE A 266 -18.09 1.77 -9.19
C ILE A 266 -19.06 2.68 -9.95
N LYS A 267 -18.62 3.30 -11.05
CA LYS A 267 -19.46 4.17 -11.88
C LYS A 267 -20.63 3.44 -12.53
N GLU A 268 -20.47 2.15 -12.78
CA GLU A 268 -21.54 1.28 -13.27
C GLU A 268 -22.49 0.81 -12.16
N GLY A 269 -22.28 1.23 -10.90
CA GLY A 269 -23.09 0.83 -9.75
C GLY A 269 -22.79 -0.59 -9.22
N ASN A 270 -21.82 -1.29 -9.80
CA ASN A 270 -21.50 -2.68 -9.50
C ASN A 270 -20.57 -2.83 -8.28
N PHE A 271 -20.94 -2.25 -7.14
CA PHE A 271 -20.10 -2.17 -5.94
C PHE A 271 -19.69 -3.54 -5.38
N GLU A 272 -20.52 -4.56 -5.55
CA GLU A 272 -20.31 -5.94 -5.10
C GLU A 272 -19.13 -6.62 -5.82
N LYS A 273 -18.74 -6.12 -6.99
CA LYS A 273 -17.61 -6.63 -7.76
C LYS A 273 -16.28 -6.00 -7.35
N VAL A 274 -16.31 -4.99 -6.49
CA VAL A 274 -15.10 -4.30 -6.02
C VAL A 274 -14.45 -5.11 -4.91
N ASP A 275 -13.22 -5.57 -5.14
CA ASP A 275 -12.39 -6.16 -4.10
C ASP A 275 -11.68 -5.04 -3.32
N TRP A 276 -12.37 -4.50 -2.32
CA TRP A 276 -11.90 -3.41 -1.46
C TRP A 276 -10.55 -3.71 -0.79
N ALA A 277 -10.36 -4.96 -0.37
CA ALA A 277 -9.11 -5.41 0.23
C ALA A 277 -7.97 -5.39 -0.78
N SER A 278 -8.19 -5.87 -2.00
CA SER A 278 -7.17 -5.79 -3.07
C SER A 278 -6.85 -4.35 -3.44
N LEU A 279 -7.85 -3.46 -3.45
CA LEU A 279 -7.66 -2.04 -3.75
C LEU A 279 -6.76 -1.35 -2.73
N ILE A 280 -7.05 -1.45 -1.42
CA ILE A 280 -6.21 -0.82 -0.40
C ILE A 280 -4.82 -1.49 -0.37
N TRP A 281 -4.75 -2.83 -0.46
CA TRP A 281 -3.47 -3.55 -0.50
C TRP A 281 -2.58 -3.10 -1.66
N PHE A 282 -3.14 -2.94 -2.85
CA PHE A 282 -2.40 -2.49 -4.03
C PHE A 282 -1.72 -1.14 -3.77
N MET A 283 -2.44 -0.20 -3.15
CA MET A 283 -1.89 1.11 -2.83
C MET A 283 -0.80 1.04 -1.75
N VAL A 284 -1.02 0.26 -0.69
CA VAL A 284 -0.03 0.02 0.37
C VAL A 284 1.24 -0.63 -0.21
N GLU A 285 1.09 -1.66 -1.04
CA GLU A 285 2.23 -2.38 -1.63
C GLU A 285 3.06 -1.45 -2.51
N LYS A 286 2.42 -0.53 -3.26
CA LYS A 286 3.13 0.50 -4.05
C LYS A 286 4.00 1.42 -3.20
N GLU A 287 3.65 1.72 -1.96
CA GLU A 287 4.54 2.45 -1.05
C GLU A 287 5.68 1.57 -0.54
N LEU A 288 5.36 0.35 -0.09
CA LEU A 288 6.34 -0.55 0.52
C LEU A 288 7.50 -0.89 -0.42
N VAL A 289 7.23 -1.04 -1.72
CA VAL A 289 8.25 -1.36 -2.73
C VAL A 289 9.17 -0.18 -3.06
N GLN A 290 8.85 1.05 -2.65
CA GLN A 290 9.74 2.22 -2.83
C GLN A 290 10.91 2.24 -1.85
N SER A 291 10.91 1.38 -0.84
CA SER A 291 11.99 1.21 0.13
C SER A 291 13.37 0.97 -0.54
N PRO A 292 14.42 1.75 -0.20
CA PRO A 292 14.52 2.67 0.92
C PRO A 292 14.23 4.14 0.59
N ASN A 293 13.72 4.46 -0.59
CA ASN A 293 13.55 5.84 -1.07
C ASN A 293 12.16 6.43 -0.75
N LEU A 294 11.34 5.73 0.05
CA LEU A 294 10.03 6.20 0.45
C LEU A 294 10.18 7.39 1.41
N VAL A 295 9.82 8.58 0.94
CA VAL A 295 9.82 9.82 1.74
C VAL A 295 8.47 9.95 2.44
N ASN A 296 7.40 10.22 1.70
CA ASN A 296 6.06 10.35 2.27
C ASN A 296 5.37 9.00 2.30
N CYS A 297 4.94 8.56 3.49
CA CYS A 297 4.15 7.34 3.67
C CYS A 297 2.72 7.72 4.04
N TYR A 298 1.81 7.68 3.06
CA TYR A 298 0.40 8.04 3.20
C TYR A 298 -0.41 6.94 3.88
N TYR A 299 0.00 5.67 3.75
CA TYR A 299 -0.66 4.56 4.44
C TYR A 299 -0.08 4.28 5.83
N ALA A 300 0.68 5.21 6.41
CA ALA A 300 1.34 5.01 7.69
C ALA A 300 0.37 4.67 8.83
N SER A 301 -0.79 5.34 8.92
CA SER A 301 -1.82 4.99 9.91
C SER A 301 -2.38 3.58 9.71
N HIS A 302 -2.55 3.13 8.47
CA HIS A 302 -3.04 1.78 8.15
C HIS A 302 -2.01 0.72 8.53
N LEU A 303 -0.73 0.98 8.24
CA LEU A 303 0.37 0.10 8.60
C LEU A 303 0.58 0.04 10.12
N GLN A 304 0.45 1.17 10.83
CA GLN A 304 0.52 1.18 12.29
C GLN A 304 -0.64 0.41 12.91
N HIS A 305 -1.86 0.55 12.36
CA HIS A 305 -3.00 -0.24 12.79
C HIS A 305 -2.74 -1.75 12.62
N LEU A 306 -2.15 -2.15 11.50
CA LEU A 306 -1.75 -3.54 11.23
C LEU A 306 -0.64 -4.07 12.17
N ILE A 307 0.30 -3.21 12.59
CA ILE A 307 1.32 -3.61 13.57
C ILE A 307 0.67 -3.91 14.93
N ARG A 308 -0.43 -3.23 15.27
CA ARG A 308 -1.15 -3.36 16.54
C ARG A 308 -2.14 -4.52 16.59
N SER A 309 -2.69 -4.94 15.44
CA SER A 309 -3.71 -5.98 15.32
C SER A 309 -3.15 -7.39 15.49
#